data_AF-A0A8K0KET9-F1
#
_entry.id   AF-A0A8K0KET9-F1
#
_cell.length_a   1.000
_cell.length_b   1.000
_cell.length_c   1.000
_cell.angle_alpha   90.00
_cell.angle_beta   90.00
_cell.angle_gamma   90.00
#
_symmetry.space_group_name_H-M   'P 1'
#
loop_
_entity.id
_entity.type
_entity.pdbx_description
1 polymer ?
#
loop_
_entity_poly.entity_id
_entity_poly.type
_entity_poly.pdbx_seq_one_letter_code
_entity_poly.pdbx_strand_id
1 'polypeptide(L)'
;DSVLKLSAILSLSTQSSLVGRSNPTQQRNICVVLGCLAERLAGPSSIAILTEGTLDYLVANLNEDVFPTVILFSLIALEKFAQTSENKMTIKKRLKMEESNPLLNLEGLVGNEDCVKRQVGFCAQWCLDNL
;
A
#
# COMPACT_ATOMS: atom_id res chain seq x y z
N ASP A 1 2.53 8.07 -21.41
CA ASP A 1 1.49 7.20 -21.98
C ASP A 1 1.36 5.82 -21.34
N SER A 2 2.35 4.92 -21.44
CA SER A 2 2.17 3.49 -21.05
C SER A 2 1.87 3.24 -19.58
N VAL A 3 2.40 4.08 -18.69
CA VAL A 3 2.22 3.96 -17.24
C VAL A 3 0.81 4.33 -16.78
N LEU A 4 0.22 5.38 -17.36
CA LEU A 4 -1.17 5.74 -17.10
C LEU A 4 -2.14 4.70 -17.65
N LYS A 5 -1.82 4.09 -18.80
CA LYS A 5 -2.57 2.95 -19.34
C LYS A 5 -2.55 1.76 -18.39
N LEU A 6 -1.42 1.47 -17.73
CA LEU A 6 -1.33 0.40 -16.74
C LEU A 6 -2.22 0.68 -15.52
N SER A 7 -2.20 1.91 -15.00
CA SER A 7 -3.10 2.31 -13.92
C SER A 7 -4.57 2.11 -14.29
N ALA A 8 -4.95 2.46 -15.53
CA ALA A 8 -6.30 2.23 -16.05
C ALA A 8 -6.63 0.73 -16.20
N ILE A 9 -5.69 -0.08 -16.71
CA ILE A 9 -5.88 -1.54 -16.88
C ILE A 9 -6.10 -2.22 -15.54
N LEU A 10 -5.38 -1.82 -14.49
CA LEU A 10 -5.52 -2.42 -13.18
C LEU A 10 -6.85 -2.05 -12.50
N SER A 11 -7.45 -0.90 -12.85
CA SER A 11 -8.76 -0.44 -12.34
C SER A 11 -8.90 -0.61 -10.82
N LEU A 12 -7.85 -0.19 -10.10
CA LEU A 12 -7.70 -0.43 -8.67
C LEU A 12 -8.68 0.42 -7.85
N SER A 13 -9.22 -0.18 -6.79
CA SER A 13 -10.13 0.44 -5.82
C SER A 13 -10.17 -0.38 -4.54
N THR A 14 -10.86 0.13 -3.51
CA THR A 14 -11.23 -0.66 -2.32
C THR A 14 -11.96 -1.95 -2.73
N GLN A 15 -12.92 -1.87 -3.66
CA GLN A 15 -13.69 -3.05 -4.10
C GLN A 15 -12.80 -4.11 -4.76
N SER A 16 -11.84 -3.70 -5.59
CA SER A 16 -10.94 -4.66 -6.24
C SER A 16 -10.00 -5.33 -5.22
N SER A 17 -9.58 -4.63 -4.16
CA SER A 17 -8.85 -5.21 -3.03
C SER A 17 -9.68 -6.29 -2.33
N LEU A 18 -10.94 -5.98 -2.00
CA LEU A 18 -11.85 -6.91 -1.32
C LEU A 18 -12.12 -8.18 -2.14
N VAL A 19 -12.47 -8.04 -3.41
CA VAL A 19 -12.71 -9.18 -4.32
C VAL A 19 -11.42 -9.99 -4.52
N GLY A 20 -10.29 -9.29 -4.60
CA GLY A 20 -8.97 -9.85 -4.83
C GLY A 20 -8.43 -10.71 -3.69
N ARG A 21 -9.04 -10.67 -2.49
CA ARG A 21 -8.62 -11.48 -1.33
C ARG A 21 -8.62 -12.99 -1.60
N SER A 22 -9.44 -13.44 -2.55
CA SER A 22 -9.48 -14.85 -3.00
C SER A 22 -8.23 -15.28 -3.79
N ASN A 23 -7.39 -14.34 -4.26
CA ASN A 23 -6.16 -14.60 -4.98
C ASN A 23 -4.99 -13.76 -4.44
N PRO A 24 -4.45 -14.10 -3.27
CA PRO A 24 -3.41 -13.31 -2.60
C PRO A 24 -2.13 -13.17 -3.41
N THR A 25 -1.78 -14.18 -4.22
CA THR A 25 -0.60 -14.13 -5.09
C THR A 25 -0.72 -13.00 -6.11
N GLN A 26 -1.89 -12.85 -6.73
CA GLN A 26 -2.15 -11.76 -7.67
C GLN A 26 -2.09 -10.40 -6.98
N GLN A 27 -2.75 -10.25 -5.82
CA GLN A 27 -2.76 -8.97 -5.09
C GLN A 27 -1.35 -8.55 -4.66
N ARG A 28 -0.57 -9.50 -4.14
CA ARG A 28 0.84 -9.29 -3.81
C ARG A 28 1.63 -8.80 -5.02
N ASN A 29 1.47 -9.47 -6.17
CA ASN A 29 2.19 -9.09 -7.40
C ASN A 29 1.81 -7.68 -7.88
N ILE A 30 0.53 -7.30 -7.76
CA ILE A 30 0.08 -5.93 -8.05
C ILE A 30 0.82 -4.94 -7.14
N CYS A 31 0.87 -5.18 -5.82
CA CYS A 31 1.57 -4.29 -4.89
C CYS A 31 3.08 -4.19 -5.18
N VAL A 32 3.73 -5.30 -5.55
CA VAL A 32 5.14 -5.31 -6.00
C VAL A 32 5.33 -4.41 -7.22
N VAL A 33 4.49 -4.56 -8.25
CA VAL A 33 4.57 -3.74 -9.47
C VAL A 33 4.35 -2.26 -9.14
N LEU A 34 3.37 -1.93 -8.30
CA LEU A 34 3.13 -0.55 -7.86
C LEU A 34 4.34 0.04 -7.13
N GLY A 35 4.95 -0.70 -6.20
CA GLY A 35 6.16 -0.26 -5.50
C GLY A 35 7.34 -0.05 -6.44
N CYS A 36 7.55 -0.96 -7.40
CA CYS A 36 8.58 -0.79 -8.43
C CYS A 36 8.34 0.45 -9.30
N LEU A 37 7.09 0.73 -9.68
CA LEU A 37 6.75 1.92 -10.46
C LEU A 37 6.99 3.20 -9.65
N ALA A 38 6.58 3.21 -8.38
CA ALA A 38 6.78 4.34 -7.48
C ALA A 38 8.27 4.70 -7.32
N GLU A 39 9.13 3.68 -7.19
CA GLU A 39 10.59 3.85 -7.07
C GLU A 39 11.24 4.31 -8.38
N ARG A 40 10.80 3.79 -9.52
CA ARG A 40 11.46 4.04 -10.82
C ARG A 40 11.05 5.34 -11.49
N LEU A 41 9.95 5.94 -11.06
CA LEU A 41 9.39 7.12 -11.69
C LEU A 41 9.68 8.36 -10.87
N ALA A 42 10.27 9.37 -11.52
CA ALA A 42 10.60 10.63 -10.86
C ALA A 42 9.41 11.60 -10.84
N GLY A 43 9.25 12.27 -9.70
CA GLY A 43 8.40 13.45 -9.51
C GLY A 43 6.98 13.30 -10.09
N PRO A 44 6.60 14.06 -11.14
CA PRO A 44 5.22 14.08 -11.67
C PRO A 44 4.68 12.73 -12.11
N SER A 45 5.53 11.83 -12.60
CA SER A 45 5.07 10.52 -13.10
C SER A 45 4.67 9.58 -11.96
N SER A 46 5.40 9.61 -10.83
CA SER A 46 5.03 8.84 -9.63
C SER A 46 3.74 9.37 -9.02
N ILE A 47 3.58 10.70 -8.97
CA ILE A 47 2.35 11.36 -8.50
C ILE A 47 1.14 10.93 -9.34
N ALA A 48 1.29 10.87 -10.66
CA ALA A 48 0.18 10.53 -11.55
C ALA A 48 -0.34 9.08 -11.41
N ILE A 49 0.45 8.16 -10.83
CA ILE A 49 0.04 6.76 -10.63
C ILE A 49 -0.62 6.54 -9.28
N LEU A 50 -0.28 7.37 -8.29
CA LEU A 50 -0.95 7.39 -7.00
C LEU A 50 -2.32 8.08 -7.15
N THR A 51 -3.15 7.53 -8.03
CA THR A 51 -4.56 7.89 -8.16
C THR A 51 -5.29 7.53 -6.87
N GLU A 52 -6.45 8.14 -6.67
CA GLU A 52 -7.34 7.82 -5.54
C GLU A 52 -7.61 6.32 -5.45
N GLY A 53 -7.94 5.66 -6.57
CA GLY A 53 -8.18 4.22 -6.62
C GLY A 53 -6.96 3.36 -6.27
N THR A 54 -5.76 3.74 -6.73
CA THR A 54 -4.51 3.06 -6.34
C THR A 54 -4.28 3.17 -4.83
N LEU A 55 -4.47 4.36 -4.27
CA LEU A 55 -4.27 4.61 -2.85
C LEU A 55 -5.32 3.89 -1.99
N ASP A 56 -6.59 3.95 -2.38
CA ASP A 56 -7.70 3.24 -1.73
C ASP A 56 -7.49 1.73 -1.73
N TYR A 57 -6.99 1.18 -2.85
CA TYR A 57 -6.63 -0.23 -2.94
C TYR A 57 -5.52 -0.60 -1.94
N LEU A 58 -4.45 0.21 -1.87
CA LEU A 58 -3.33 -0.04 -0.94
C LEU A 58 -3.77 0.07 0.51
N VAL A 59 -4.58 1.08 0.85
CA VAL A 59 -5.11 1.27 2.23
C VAL A 59 -6.08 0.15 2.60
N ALA A 60 -6.95 -0.28 1.70
CA ALA A 60 -7.89 -1.39 1.95
C ALA A 60 -7.20 -2.74 2.22
N ASN A 61 -5.96 -2.90 1.75
CA ASN A 61 -5.12 -4.06 2.07
C ASN A 61 -4.51 -4.01 3.48
N LEU A 62 -4.51 -2.86 4.17
CA LEU A 62 -3.94 -2.70 5.50
C LEU A 62 -4.91 -3.16 6.60
N ASN A 63 -5.28 -4.44 6.56
CA ASN A 63 -6.23 -5.03 7.49
C ASN A 63 -5.77 -6.43 7.88
N GLU A 64 -5.92 -6.82 9.15
CA GLU A 64 -5.42 -8.11 9.68
C GLU A 64 -6.09 -9.34 9.05
N ASP A 65 -7.28 -9.20 8.46
CA ASP A 65 -7.98 -10.27 7.73
C ASP A 65 -7.39 -10.49 6.33
N VAL A 66 -6.49 -9.63 5.87
CA VAL A 66 -5.80 -9.75 4.58
C VAL A 66 -4.56 -10.64 4.74
N PHE A 67 -4.20 -11.39 3.71
CA PHE A 67 -3.01 -12.23 3.73
C PHE A 67 -1.76 -11.39 4.07
N PRO A 68 -0.93 -11.79 5.06
CA PRO A 68 0.18 -10.98 5.56
C PRO A 68 1.17 -10.52 4.48
N THR A 69 1.39 -11.34 3.45
CA THR A 69 2.24 -10.96 2.32
C THR A 69 1.64 -9.83 1.50
N VAL A 70 0.32 -9.79 1.29
CA VAL A 70 -0.35 -8.69 0.58
C VAL A 70 -0.26 -7.40 1.40
N ILE A 71 -0.45 -7.49 2.73
CA ILE A 71 -0.28 -6.33 3.64
C ILE A 71 1.16 -5.79 3.54
N LEU A 72 2.15 -6.67 3.69
CA LEU A 72 3.57 -6.33 3.67
C LEU A 72 3.95 -5.57 2.38
N PHE A 73 3.59 -6.11 1.22
CA PHE A 73 3.92 -5.46 -0.05
C PHE A 73 3.09 -4.19 -0.30
N SER A 74 1.91 -4.05 0.31
CA SER A 74 1.15 -2.79 0.27
C SER A 74 1.83 -1.69 1.10
N LEU A 75 2.35 -2.03 2.29
CA LEU A 75 3.14 -1.11 3.12
C LEU A 75 4.42 -0.66 2.40
N ILE A 76 5.15 -1.60 1.78
CA ILE A 76 6.36 -1.28 1.00
C ILE A 76 6.01 -0.36 -0.17
N ALA A 77 4.92 -0.64 -0.90
CA ALA A 77 4.50 0.22 -2.00
C ALA A 77 4.16 1.65 -1.52
N LEU A 78 3.46 1.79 -0.38
CA LEU A 78 3.16 3.09 0.22
C LEU A 78 4.43 3.85 0.62
N GLU A 79 5.43 3.18 1.21
CA GLU A 79 6.73 3.78 1.50
C GLU A 79 7.42 4.30 0.23
N LYS A 80 7.42 3.51 -0.85
CA LYS A 80 7.99 3.94 -2.14
C LYS A 80 7.25 5.14 -2.72
N PHE A 81 5.92 5.16 -2.66
CA PHE A 81 5.17 6.34 -3.12
C PHE A 81 5.48 7.58 -2.29
N ALA A 82 5.68 7.44 -0.99
CA ALA A 82 5.93 8.55 -0.07
C ALA A 82 7.33 9.17 -0.16
N GLN A 83 8.19 8.69 -1.08
CA GLN A 83 9.49 9.31 -1.35
C GLN A 83 9.36 10.72 -1.96
N THR A 84 8.20 11.06 -2.55
CA THR A 84 7.88 12.44 -2.94
C THR A 84 7.01 13.11 -1.88
N SER A 85 7.27 14.41 -1.62
CA SER A 85 6.55 15.18 -0.61
C SER A 85 5.04 15.26 -0.89
N GLU A 86 4.66 15.35 -2.16
CA GLU A 86 3.26 15.43 -2.62
C GLU A 86 2.50 14.13 -2.35
N ASN A 87 3.08 12.99 -2.69
CA ASN A 87 2.47 11.68 -2.41
C ASN A 87 2.42 11.43 -0.91
N LYS A 88 3.48 11.78 -0.18
CA LYS A 88 3.51 11.66 1.29
C LYS A 88 2.37 12.43 1.94
N MET A 89 2.13 13.68 1.55
CA MET A 89 0.98 14.47 2.03
C MET A 89 -0.37 13.81 1.69
N THR A 90 -0.49 13.27 0.48
CA THR A 90 -1.71 12.60 0.00
C THR A 90 -2.01 11.34 0.81
N ILE A 91 -0.99 10.49 1.05
CA ILE A 91 -1.08 9.27 1.86
C ILE A 91 -1.47 9.61 3.29
N LYS A 92 -0.80 10.59 3.93
CA LYS A 92 -1.16 11.06 5.28
C LYS A 92 -2.63 11.47 5.38
N LYS A 93 -3.09 12.26 4.41
CA LYS A 93 -4.46 12.75 4.39
C LYS A 93 -5.44 11.58 4.32
N ARG A 94 -5.19 10.61 3.44
CA ARG A 94 -6.06 9.45 3.26
C ARG A 94 -6.09 8.53 4.49
N LEU A 95 -4.95 8.26 5.12
CA LEU A 95 -4.88 7.45 6.34
C LEU A 95 -5.63 8.10 7.51
N LYS A 96 -5.63 9.44 7.61
CA LYS A 96 -6.42 10.19 8.61
C LYS A 96 -7.93 10.14 8.39
N MET A 97 -8.39 9.70 7.22
CA MET A 97 -9.81 9.54 6.92
C MET A 97 -10.35 8.16 7.34
N GLU A 98 -9.47 7.21 7.69
CA GLU A 98 -9.89 5.94 8.27
C GLU A 98 -10.41 6.14 9.69
N GLU A 99 -11.45 5.40 10.07
CA GLU A 99 -12.03 5.45 11.42
C GLU A 99 -11.00 5.10 12.50
N SER A 100 -10.12 4.14 12.19
CA SER A 100 -8.95 3.78 12.98
C SER A 100 -7.74 3.72 12.05
N ASN A 101 -6.61 4.30 12.48
CA ASN A 101 -5.39 4.27 11.66
C ASN A 101 -4.91 2.82 11.52
N PRO A 102 -4.94 2.23 10.32
CA PRO A 102 -4.62 0.82 10.14
C PRO A 102 -3.17 0.49 10.51
N LEU A 103 -2.26 1.46 10.44
CA LEU A 103 -0.86 1.25 10.81
C LEU A 103 -0.69 1.00 12.32
N LEU A 104 -1.50 1.63 13.17
CA LEU A 104 -1.48 1.42 14.63
C LEU A 104 -1.97 0.02 15.01
N ASN A 105 -2.90 -0.55 14.24
CA ASN A 105 -3.35 -1.92 14.47
C ASN A 105 -2.24 -2.91 14.06
N LEU A 106 -1.65 -2.68 12.89
CA LEU A 106 -0.64 -3.56 12.33
C LEU A 106 0.70 -3.54 13.09
N GLU A 107 1.13 -2.43 13.68
CA GLU A 107 2.37 -2.37 14.48
C GLU A 107 2.35 -3.31 15.70
N GLY A 108 1.17 -3.69 16.19
CA GLY A 108 1.02 -4.70 17.24
C GLY A 108 1.62 -6.06 16.88
N LEU A 109 1.88 -6.32 15.59
CA LEU A 109 2.47 -7.56 15.10
C LEU A 109 3.99 -7.64 15.23
N VAL A 110 4.70 -6.59 15.69
CA VAL A 110 6.18 -6.57 15.82
C VAL A 110 6.73 -7.71 16.70
N GLY A 111 5.94 -8.21 17.65
CA GLY A 111 6.30 -9.34 18.51
C GLY A 111 5.82 -10.72 18.03
N ASN A 112 5.18 -10.83 16.86
CA ASN A 112 4.51 -12.06 16.45
C ASN A 112 5.51 -13.21 16.18
N GLU A 113 5.13 -14.45 16.50
CA GLU A 113 5.95 -15.64 16.23
C GLU A 113 6.09 -15.91 14.71
N ASP A 114 5.05 -15.61 13.93
CA ASP A 114 5.08 -15.71 12.46
C ASP A 114 6.00 -14.63 11.88
N CYS A 115 7.03 -15.06 11.16
CA CYS A 115 8.04 -14.17 10.58
C CYS A 115 7.45 -13.12 9.62
N VAL A 116 6.40 -13.45 8.86
CA VAL A 116 5.80 -12.52 7.89
C VAL A 116 4.93 -11.51 8.63
N LYS A 117 4.13 -11.94 9.60
CA LYS A 117 3.37 -11.00 10.46
C LYS A 117 4.30 -10.05 11.22
N ARG A 118 5.44 -10.56 11.69
CA ARG A 118 6.47 -9.72 12.30
C ARG A 118 7.00 -8.64 11.37
N GLN A 119 7.26 -8.99 10.10
CA GLN A 119 7.66 -8.03 9.07
C GLN A 119 6.55 -7.00 8.80
N VAL A 120 5.29 -7.41 8.76
CA VAL A 120 4.15 -6.48 8.64
C VAL A 120 4.17 -5.46 9.78
N GLY A 121 4.32 -5.93 11.03
CA GLY A 121 4.39 -5.02 12.18
C GLY A 121 5.56 -4.05 12.11
N PHE A 122 6.75 -4.56 11.76
CA PHE A 122 7.94 -3.71 11.60
C PHE A 122 7.75 -2.64 10.51
N CYS A 123 7.20 -3.03 9.35
CA CYS A 123 6.94 -2.09 8.26
C CYS A 123 5.83 -1.09 8.62
N ALA A 124 4.82 -1.49 9.39
CA ALA A 124 3.76 -0.60 9.85
C ALA A 124 4.31 0.46 10.84
N GLN A 125 5.15 0.02 11.79
CA GLN A 125 5.86 0.92 12.70
C GLN A 125 6.76 1.89 11.93
N TRP A 126 7.56 1.40 10.99
CA TRP A 126 8.36 2.26 10.12
C TRP A 126 7.52 3.30 9.39
N CYS A 127 6.35 2.89 8.87
CA CYS A 127 5.43 3.80 8.21
C CYS A 127 4.87 4.86 9.16
N LEU A 128 4.57 4.53 10.43
CA LEU A 128 4.13 5.53 11.41
C LEU A 128 5.19 6.60 11.67
N ASP A 129 6.46 6.20 11.74
CA ASP A 129 7.59 7.10 12.00
C ASP A 129 7.95 7.96 10.78
N ASN A 130 7.78 7.42 9.57
CA ASN A 130 8.34 8.01 8.35
C ASN A 130 7.29 8.53 7.36
N LEU A 131 6.02 8.08 7.44
CA LEU A 131 4.99 8.55 6.54
C LEU A 131 4.40 9.88 6.94
#